data_AF-A0A940UHM9-F1
#
_entry.id   AF-A0A940UHM9-F1
#
_cell.length_a   1.000
_cell.length_b   1.000
_cell.length_c   1.000
_cell.angle_alpha   90.00
_cell.angle_beta   90.00
_cell.angle_gamma   90.00
#
_symmetry.space_group_name_H-M   'P 1'
#
loop_
_entity.id
_entity.type
_entity.pdbx_description
1 polymer ?
#
loop_
_entity_poly.entity_id
_entity_poly.type
_entity_poly.pdbx_seq_one_letter_code
_entity_poly.pdbx_strand_id
1 'polypeptide(L)' 'MIIRVLYQDDRHDYVPAFRLDDLIAEGKIKKFYRSDGWVTIGKDPIRGMGGSRYGGPDRRKIFVVK' A
#
# COMPACT_ATOMS: atom_id res chain seq x y z
N MET A 1 -0.80 -5.74 14.06
CA MET A 1 -1.32 -6.49 12.90
C MET A 1 -0.15 -7.08 12.13
N ILE A 2 -0.25 -8.35 11.72
CA ILE A 2 0.71 -9.03 10.84
C ILE A 2 0.07 -9.13 9.46
N ILE A 3 0.85 -8.90 8.41
CA ILE A 3 0.42 -8.87 7.02
C ILE A 3 1.22 -9.91 6.24
N ARG A 4 0.54 -10.72 5.44
CA ARG A 4 1.20 -11.64 4.52
C ARG A 4 1.68 -10.88 3.30
N VAL A 5 2.93 -11.08 2.90
CA VAL A 5 3.53 -10.45 1.72
C VAL A 5 4.06 -11.51 0.75
N LEU A 6 4.27 -11.08 -0.49
CA LEU A 6 4.95 -11.82 -1.55
C LEU A 6 6.13 -10.98 -2.02
N TYR A 7 7.34 -11.46 -1.76
CA TYR A 7 8.58 -10.83 -2.23
C TYR A 7 8.73 -10.96 -3.75
N GLN A 8 9.66 -10.20 -4.32
CA GLN A 8 9.99 -10.30 -5.75
C GLN A 8 10.37 -11.73 -6.14
N ASP A 9 11.11 -12.41 -5.26
CA ASP A 9 11.65 -13.77 -5.40
C ASP A 9 10.61 -14.89 -5.15
N ASP A 10 9.31 -14.57 -5.30
CA ASP A 10 8.16 -15.47 -5.10
C ASP A 10 8.04 -16.11 -3.70
N ARG A 11 8.85 -15.67 -2.73
CA ARG A 11 8.74 -16.09 -1.33
C ARG A 11 7.62 -15.36 -0.63
N HIS A 12 6.85 -16.11 0.16
CA HIS A 12 5.83 -15.57 1.05
C HIS A 12 6.36 -15.44 2.47
N ASP A 13 5.93 -14.39 3.16
CA ASP A 13 6.29 -14.16 4.56
C ASP A 13 5.23 -13.33 5.28
N TYR A 14 5.34 -13.29 6.61
CA TYR A 14 4.45 -12.56 7.50
C TYR A 14 5.22 -11.44 8.19
N VAL A 15 4.91 -10.21 7.81
CA VAL A 15 5.61 -9.02 8.32
C VAL A 15 4.69 -8.20 9.21
N PRO A 16 5.23 -7.49 10.21
CA PRO A 16 4.46 -6.50 10.95
C PRO A 16 3.92 -5.42 10.01
N ALA A 17 2.69 -4.97 10.24
CA ALA A 17 2.05 -3.96 9.39
C ALA A 17 2.86 -2.67 9.25
N PHE A 18 3.58 -2.26 10.30
CA PHE A 18 4.41 -1.04 10.26
C PHE A 18 5.61 -1.14 9.30
N ARG A 19 6.08 -2.35 8.95
CA ARG A 19 7.14 -2.53 7.96
C ARG A 19 6.61 -2.59 6.53
N LEU A 20 5.29 -2.69 6.33
CA LEU A 20 4.74 -2.86 5.00
C LEU A 20 5.08 -1.65 4.12
N ASP A 21 4.92 -0.44 4.64
CA ASP A 21 5.23 0.80 3.91
C ASP A 21 6.70 0.87 3.50
N ASP A 22 7.63 0.49 4.39
CA ASP A 22 9.07 0.40 4.06
C ASP A 22 9.32 -0.62 2.95
N LEU A 23 8.74 -1.82 3.04
CA LEU A 23 8.92 -2.87 2.03
C LEU A 23 8.34 -2.48 0.66
N ILE A 24 7.25 -1.72 0.64
CA ILE A 24 6.67 -1.15 -0.59
C ILE A 24 7.60 -0.06 -1.14
N ALA A 25 8.07 0.86 -0.30
CA ALA A 25 8.95 1.96 -0.71
C ALA A 25 10.30 1.46 -1.22
N GLU A 26 10.85 0.41 -0.60
CA GLU A 26 12.07 -0.27 -1.03
C GLU A 26 11.87 -1.20 -2.24
N GLY A 27 10.64 -1.42 -2.69
CA GLY A 27 10.32 -2.30 -3.82
C GLY A 27 10.60 -3.79 -3.57
N LYS A 28 10.77 -4.19 -2.30
CA LYS A 28 11.13 -5.57 -1.91
C LYS A 28 10.01 -6.57 -2.12
N ILE A 29 8.76 -6.10 -2.11
CA ILE A 29 7.57 -6.94 -2.29
C ILE A 29 6.81 -6.56 -3.56
N LYS A 30 6.13 -7.54 -4.15
CA LYS A 30 5.24 -7.36 -5.31
C LYS A 30 3.76 -7.48 -4.98
N LYS A 31 3.41 -8.23 -3.91
CA LYS A 31 2.03 -8.33 -3.43
C LYS A 31 1.95 -8.35 -1.90
N PHE A 32 0.82 -7.93 -1.36
CA PHE A 32 0.49 -8.11 0.05
C PHE A 32 -0.98 -8.47 0.24
N TYR A 33 -1.31 -9.20 1.29
CA TYR A 33 -2.64 -9.69 1.57
C TYR A 33 -3.37 -8.77 2.55
N ARG A 34 -4.62 -8.44 2.23
CA ARG A 34 -5.55 -7.68 3.06
C ARG A 34 -6.80 -8.52 3.33
N SER A 35 -7.72 -8.00 4.12
CA SER A 35 -9.03 -8.61 4.35
C SER A 35 -9.79 -8.99 3.07
N ASP A 36 -9.59 -8.23 1.98
CA ASP A 36 -10.26 -8.43 0.69
C ASP A 36 -9.47 -9.34 -0.29
N GLY A 37 -8.25 -9.75 0.07
CA GLY A 37 -7.40 -10.58 -0.78
C GLY A 37 -6.02 -9.98 -1.07
N TRP A 38 -5.39 -10.50 -2.13
CA TRP A 38 -4.07 -10.04 -2.59
C TRP A 38 -4.14 -8.73 -3.34
N VAL A 39 -3.23 -7.83 -3.00
CA VAL A 39 -3.02 -6.58 -3.72
C VAL A 39 -1.64 -6.57 -4.33
N THR A 40 -1.60 -6.28 -5.62
CA THR A 40 -0.41 -6.18 -6.45
C THR A 40 0.07 -4.74 -6.51
N ILE A 41 1.32 -4.52 -6.08
CA ILE A 41 1.93 -3.20 -6.09
C ILE A 41 2.14 -2.73 -7.53
N GLY A 42 1.76 -1.49 -7.82
CA GLY A 42 1.80 -0.90 -9.17
C GLY A 42 0.61 -1.23 -10.07
N LYS A 43 -0.27 -2.17 -9.68
CA LYS A 43 -1.51 -2.50 -10.42
C LYS A 43 -2.75 -2.12 -9.62
N ASP A 44 -2.81 -2.55 -8.37
CA ASP A 44 -3.95 -2.31 -7.49
C ASP A 44 -3.78 -0.98 -6.74
N PRO A 45 -4.87 -0.26 -6.47
CA PRO A 45 -4.80 0.99 -5.72
C PRO A 45 -4.29 0.74 -4.28
N ILE A 46 -3.16 1.37 -3.96
CA ILE A 46 -2.61 1.43 -2.60
C ILE A 46 -3.00 2.79 -2.01
N ARG A 47 -3.72 2.78 -0.89
CA ARG A 47 -4.09 4.01 -0.17
C ARG A 47 -2.80 4.78 0.18
N GLY A 48 -2.78 6.10 -0.09
CA GLY A 48 -1.59 6.95 0.14
C GLY A 48 -0.63 7.05 -1.07
N MET A 49 -0.66 6.08 -1.99
CA MET A 49 0.12 6.11 -3.24
C MET A 49 -0.75 6.56 -4.44
N GLY A 50 -1.77 7.37 -4.18
CA GLY A 50 -2.53 8.08 -5.21
C GLY A 50 -1.71 9.28 -5.68
N GLY A 51 -1.04 9.15 -6.82
CA GLY A 51 -0.04 10.09 -7.30
C GLY A 51 -0.49 11.56 -7.45
N SER A 52 0.51 12.41 -7.65
CA SER A 52 0.47 13.81 -8.10
C SER A 52 -0.17 14.00 -9.49
N ARG A 53 -1.08 13.10 -9.92
CA ARG A 53 -1.78 13.17 -11.22
C ARG A 53 -3.28 12.81 -11.18
N TYR A 54 -3.89 12.66 -10.00
CA TYR A 54 -5.36 12.62 -9.87
C TYR A 54 -5.84 13.53 -8.73
N GLY A 55 -6.15 14.77 -9.09
CA GLY A 55 -6.77 15.81 -8.26
C GLY A 55 -8.30 15.76 -8.29
N GLY A 56 -8.89 14.59 -8.02
CA GLY A 56 -10.33 14.48 -7.81
C GLY A 56 -10.73 15.10 -6.47
N PRO A 57 -11.88 15.79 -6.37
CA PRO A 57 -12.29 16.60 -5.21
C PRO A 57 -12.54 15.82 -3.91
N ASP A 58 -12.45 14.49 -3.92
CA ASP A 58 -12.73 13.62 -2.77
C ASP A 58 -11.50 13.29 -1.90
N ARG A 59 -10.35 13.91 -2.14
CA ARG A 59 -9.23 13.84 -1.17
C ARG A 59 -9.54 14.78 -0.02
N ARG A 60 -10.27 14.26 0.99
CA ARG A 60 -10.59 14.88 2.29
C ARG A 60 -10.13 16.33 2.40
N LYS A 61 -11.03 17.27 2.10
CA LYS A 61 -10.84 18.66 2.50
C LYS A 61 -10.60 18.66 4.01
N ILE A 62 -9.34 18.87 4.40
CA ILE A 62 -9.04 19.39 5.72
C ILE A 62 -9.65 20.79 5.69
N PHE A 63 -10.80 20.94 6.33
CA PHE A 63 -11.34 22.26 6.63
C PHE A 63 -10.34 22.94 7.56
N VAL A 64 -9.51 23.81 6.99
CA VAL A 64 -8.78 24.81 7.78
C VAL A 64 -9.80 25.90 8.08
N VAL A 65 -10.25 25.97 9.33
CA VAL A 65 -11.04 27.09 9.85
C VAL A 65 -10.13 28.32 9.84
N LYS A 66 -10.62 29.40 9.24
CA LYS A 66 -9.96 30.70 9.15
C LYS A 66 -10.18 31.51 10.44
#